data_AF-A0A818MUW9-F1
#
_entry.id   AF-A0A818MUW9-F1
#
_cell.length_a   1.000
_cell.length_b   1.000
_cell.length_c   1.000
_cell.angle_alpha   90.00
_cell.angle_beta   90.00
_cell.angle_gamma   90.00
#
_symmetry.space_group_name_H-M   'P 1'
#
loop_
_entity.id
_entity.type
_entity.pdbx_description
1 polymer ?
#
loop_
_entity_poly.entity_id
_entity_poly.type
_entity_poly.pdbx_seq_one_letter_code
_entity_poly.pdbx_strand_id
1 'polypeptide(L)'
;MTRRATKRIERNLLLGWNKKAPLIAKELDTYVTRGSELHILTNSDTITQFMKEELVNELTEQKIFVHFGSLTNKFDLEKLNLFSCDYVILLAVYRIYYRGIYCRKQFP
;
A
#
# COMPACT_ATOMS: atom_id res chain seq x y z
N MET A 1 2.81 26.04 19.80
CA MET A 1 1.88 26.32 18.68
C MET A 1 1.60 25.02 17.95
N THR A 2 0.58 24.28 18.37
CA THR A 2 0.13 23.07 17.69
C THR A 2 -0.59 23.47 16.41
N ARG A 3 -0.01 23.14 15.25
CA ARG A 3 -0.65 23.33 13.94
C ARG A 3 -1.93 22.51 13.97
N ARG A 4 -3.08 23.16 14.12
CA ARG A 4 -4.38 22.50 13.93
C ARG A 4 -4.49 22.27 12.42
N ALA A 5 -4.08 21.08 11.97
CA ALA A 5 -4.23 20.69 10.58
C ALA A 5 -5.72 20.79 10.26
N THR A 6 -6.07 21.66 9.31
CA THR A 6 -7.42 21.72 8.75
C THR A 6 -7.74 20.34 8.20
N LYS A 7 -8.73 19.66 8.79
CA LYS A 7 -9.24 18.36 8.34
C LYS A 7 -9.73 18.50 6.90
N ARG A 8 -8.87 18.13 5.94
CA ARG A 8 -9.18 18.10 4.51
C ARG A 8 -9.45 16.64 4.13
N ILE A 9 -10.29 16.45 3.12
CA ILE A 9 -10.47 15.14 2.48
C ILE A 9 -9.19 14.84 1.70
N GLU A 10 -8.61 13.68 1.97
CA GLU A 10 -7.34 13.26 1.38
C GLU A 10 -7.53 12.12 0.41
N ARG A 11 -6.75 12.13 -0.67
CA ARG A 11 -6.60 10.98 -1.57
C ARG A 11 -5.20 10.40 -1.41
N ASN A 12 -5.12 9.28 -0.71
CA ASN A 12 -3.89 8.60 -0.39
C ASN A 12 -3.65 7.43 -1.34
N LEU A 13 -2.40 7.21 -1.73
CA LEU A 13 -1.98 6.08 -2.56
C LEU A 13 -0.97 5.22 -1.82
N LEU A 14 -1.28 3.93 -1.66
CA LEU A 14 -0.40 2.91 -1.13
C LEU A 14 0.13 2.04 -2.29
N LEU A 15 1.44 2.06 -2.48
CA LEU A 15 2.12 1.26 -3.49
C LEU A 15 2.68 0.00 -2.85
N GLY A 16 2.10 -1.15 -3.19
CA GLY A 16 2.47 -2.47 -2.70
C GLY A 16 1.63 -2.95 -1.53
N TRP A 17 1.80 -4.22 -1.19
CA TRP A 17 1.09 -4.86 -0.10
C TRP A 17 2.03 -5.78 0.69
N ASN A 18 2.05 -5.62 2.01
CA ASN A 18 2.80 -6.47 2.92
C ASN A 18 2.04 -6.64 4.24
N LYS A 19 2.60 -7.41 5.17
CA LYS A 19 2.00 -7.68 6.49
C LYS A 19 1.66 -6.45 7.34
N LYS A 20 2.27 -5.29 7.06
CA LYS A 20 2.00 -4.02 7.77
C LYS A 20 0.94 -3.18 7.07
N ALA A 21 0.63 -3.44 5.80
CA ALA A 21 -0.34 -2.67 5.03
C ALA A 21 -1.74 -2.60 5.70
N PRO A 22 -2.29 -3.70 6.25
CA PRO A 22 -3.47 -3.69 7.10
C PRO A 22 -3.45 -2.64 8.21
N LEU A 23 -2.39 -2.66 9.03
CA LEU A 23 -2.25 -1.77 10.18
C LEU A 23 -2.13 -0.32 9.72
N ILE A 24 -1.37 -0.07 8.65
CA ILE A 24 -1.23 1.27 8.07
C ILE A 24 -2.58 1.81 7.61
N ALA A 25 -3.39 0.98 6.93
CA ALA A 25 -4.73 1.40 6.48
C ALA A 25 -5.65 1.75 7.67
N LYS A 26 -5.62 0.95 8.75
CA LYS A 26 -6.40 1.22 9.97
C LYS A 26 -5.94 2.49 10.67
N GLU A 27 -4.63 2.68 10.84
CA GLU A 27 -4.07 3.89 11.44
C GLU A 27 -4.45 5.12 10.63
N LEU A 28 -4.30 5.08 9.30
CA LEU A 28 -4.68 6.19 8.42
C LEU A 28 -6.15 6.61 8.60
N ASP A 29 -7.07 5.67 8.81
CA ASP A 29 -8.51 5.98 9.02
C ASP A 29 -8.73 6.92 10.21
N THR A 30 -7.91 6.80 11.25
CA THR A 30 -8.03 7.65 12.45
C THR A 30 -7.54 9.09 12.24
N TYR A 31 -6.68 9.30 11.25
CA TYR A 31 -6.07 10.61 10.96
C TYR A 31 -6.82 11.39 9.88
N VAL A 32 -7.36 10.68 8.89
CA VAL A 32 -8.02 11.30 7.75
C VAL A 32 -9.42 11.83 8.11
N THR A 33 -9.98 12.62 7.20
CA THR A 33 -11.35 13.15 7.35
C THR A 33 -12.33 12.25 6.61
N ARG A 34 -13.54 12.07 7.15
CA ARG A 34 -14.64 11.38 6.46
C ARG A 34 -14.75 11.74 4.99
N GLY A 35 -14.79 10.72 4.13
CA GLY A 35 -14.85 10.85 2.68
C GLY A 35 -13.48 10.79 2.01
N SER A 36 -12.39 10.61 2.76
CA SER A 36 -11.06 10.36 2.21
C SER A 36 -11.00 9.04 1.45
N GLU A 37 -10.00 8.90 0.58
CA GLU A 37 -9.82 7.75 -0.29
C GLU A 37 -8.43 7.15 -0.08
N LEU A 38 -8.36 5.84 0.04
CA LEU A 38 -7.12 5.08 0.06
C LEU A 38 -7.09 4.15 -1.16
N HIS A 39 -6.28 4.53 -2.13
CA HIS A 39 -5.97 3.73 -3.31
C HIS A 39 -4.81 2.80 -3.00
N ILE A 40 -4.89 1.55 -3.42
CA ILE A 40 -3.84 0.55 -3.21
C ILE A 40 -3.49 -0.08 -4.54
N LEU A 41 -2.26 0.11 -5.02
CA LEU A 41 -1.73 -0.62 -6.18
C LEU A 41 -0.95 -1.84 -5.67
N THR A 42 -1.31 -3.04 -6.12
CA THR A 42 -0.57 -4.24 -5.73
C THR A 42 -0.68 -5.34 -6.78
N ASN A 43 0.29 -6.24 -6.79
CA ASN A 43 0.22 -7.52 -7.52
C ASN A 43 0.03 -8.71 -6.57
N SER A 44 -0.28 -8.46 -5.30
CA SER A 44 -0.44 -9.49 -4.28
C SER A 44 -1.91 -9.89 -4.13
N ASP A 45 -2.23 -11.14 -4.41
CA ASP A 45 -3.59 -11.70 -4.27
C ASP A 45 -4.07 -11.75 -2.81
N THR A 46 -3.15 -11.71 -1.85
CA THR A 46 -3.45 -11.72 -0.41
C THR A 46 -4.34 -10.57 0.03
N ILE A 47 -4.35 -9.45 -0.71
CA ILE A 47 -5.21 -8.31 -0.41
C ILE A 47 -6.69 -8.66 -0.54
N THR A 48 -7.05 -9.55 -1.47
CA THR A 48 -8.43 -9.93 -1.76
C THR A 48 -9.05 -10.67 -0.60
N GLN A 49 -8.28 -11.59 0.01
CA GLN A 49 -8.71 -12.29 1.22
C GLN A 49 -8.90 -11.29 2.37
N PHE A 50 -7.94 -10.39 2.55
CA PHE A 50 -7.97 -9.39 3.60
C PHE A 50 -9.15 -8.40 3.47
N MET A 51 -9.48 -7.95 2.25
CA MET A 51 -10.63 -7.09 1.98
C MET A 51 -11.96 -7.76 2.39
N LYS A 52 -12.08 -9.08 2.21
CA LYS A 52 -13.31 -9.83 2.53
C LYS A 52 -13.48 -10.08 4.02
N GLU A 53 -12.39 -10.29 4.74
CA GLU A 53 -12.43 -10.80 6.11
C GLU A 53 -12.33 -9.70 7.18
N GLU A 54 -11.51 -8.66 6.95
CA GLU A 54 -11.08 -7.78 8.06
C GLU A 54 -11.28 -6.27 7.82
N LEU A 55 -11.19 -5.78 6.59
CA LEU A 55 -10.98 -4.33 6.38
C LEU A 55 -12.25 -3.52 6.07
N VAL A 56 -13.21 -4.09 5.33
CA VAL A 56 -14.39 -3.31 4.85
C VAL A 56 -15.31 -2.89 5.99
N ASN A 57 -15.34 -3.65 7.10
CA ASN A 57 -16.22 -3.37 8.23
C ASN A 57 -15.60 -2.47 9.30
N GLU A 58 -14.28 -2.27 9.30
CA GLU A 58 -13.58 -1.55 10.37
C GLU A 58 -13.25 -0.09 10.03
N LEU A 59 -13.21 0.28 8.75
CA LEU A 59 -12.85 1.64 8.32
C LEU A 59 -14.10 2.51 8.19
N THR A 60 -14.06 3.66 8.85
CA THR A 60 -15.22 4.55 9.00
C THR A 60 -15.06 5.89 8.29
N GLU A 61 -13.82 6.36 8.13
CA GLU A 61 -13.53 7.69 7.62
C GLU A 61 -13.10 7.66 6.15
N GLN A 62 -12.48 6.58 5.67
CA GLN A 62 -12.02 6.48 4.28
C GLN A 62 -12.56 5.26 3.50
N LYS A 63 -12.62 5.41 2.18
CA LYS A 63 -12.96 4.32 1.24
C LYS A 63 -11.70 3.71 0.66
N ILE A 64 -11.69 2.39 0.47
CA ILE A 64 -10.55 1.70 -0.15
C ILE A 64 -10.85 1.31 -1.59
N PHE A 65 -9.89 1.58 -2.46
CA PHE A 65 -9.88 1.15 -3.85
C PHE A 65 -8.63 0.32 -4.14
N VAL A 66 -8.81 -0.94 -4.51
CA VAL A 66 -7.70 -1.84 -4.86
C VAL A 66 -7.54 -1.90 -6.37
N HIS A 67 -6.30 -1.69 -6.83
CA HIS A 67 -5.88 -1.74 -8.21
C HIS A 67 -4.85 -2.85 -8.36
N PHE A 68 -5.11 -3.81 -9.24
CA PHE A 68 -4.15 -4.86 -9.54
C PHE A 68 -3.22 -4.42 -10.67
N GLY A 69 -1.91 -4.46 -10.41
CA GLY A 69 -0.91 -4.03 -11.38
C GLY A 69 0.51 -4.08 -10.83
N SER A 70 1.48 -3.79 -11.69
CA SER A 70 2.90 -3.77 -11.30
C SER A 70 3.34 -2.39 -10.83
N LEU A 71 4.04 -2.36 -9.69
CA LEU A 71 4.62 -1.14 -9.11
C LEU A 71 5.74 -0.54 -9.97
N THR A 72 6.35 -1.34 -10.85
CA THR A 72 7.43 -0.91 -11.75
C THR A 72 6.93 -0.61 -13.16
N ASN A 73 5.65 -0.86 -13.44
CA ASN A 73 5.07 -0.57 -14.74
C ASN A 73 4.50 0.85 -14.76
N LYS A 74 5.04 1.69 -15.66
CA LYS A 74 4.60 3.08 -15.85
C LYS A 74 3.11 3.19 -16.20
N PHE A 75 2.59 2.30 -17.05
CA PHE A 75 1.18 2.37 -17.49
C PHE A 75 0.21 2.08 -16.35
N ASP A 76 0.56 1.18 -15.42
CA ASP A 76 -0.29 0.89 -14.27
C ASP A 76 -0.28 2.05 -13.26
N LEU A 77 0.87 2.72 -13.12
CA LEU A 77 1.00 3.92 -12.29
C LEU A 77 0.24 5.12 -12.88
N GLU A 78 0.28 5.32 -14.21
CA GLU A 78 -0.41 6.44 -14.86
C GLU A 78 -1.94 6.35 -14.74
N LYS A 79 -2.52 5.14 -14.74
CA LYS A 79 -3.97 4.93 -14.55
C LYS A 79 -4.48 5.43 -13.19
N LEU A 80 -3.61 5.55 -12.19
CA LEU A 80 -3.98 5.96 -10.83
C LEU A 80 -4.09 7.49 -10.68
N ASN A 81 -3.74 8.24 -11.72
CA ASN A 81 -3.69 9.70 -11.72
C ASN A 81 -2.90 10.25 -10.52
N LEU A 82 -1.61 9.89 -10.44
CA LEU A 82 -0.71 10.20 -9.32
C LEU A 82 -0.72 11.69 -8.91
N PHE A 83 -0.94 12.61 -9.87
CA PHE A 83 -1.01 14.05 -9.64
C PHE A 83 -2.20 14.49 -8.77
N SER A 84 -3.22 13.64 -8.63
CA SER A 84 -4.38 13.91 -7.78
C SER A 84 -4.26 13.33 -6.37
N CYS A 85 -3.18 12.61 -6.07
CA CYS A 85 -2.96 12.05 -4.75
C CYS A 85 -2.28 13.09 -3.85
N ASP A 86 -2.79 13.30 -2.65
CA ASP A 86 -2.17 14.18 -1.66
C ASP A 86 -0.90 13.52 -1.08
N TYR A 87 -0.93 12.20 -0.87
CA TYR A 87 0.22 11.44 -0.36
C TYR A 87 0.40 10.11 -1.07
N VAL A 88 1.66 9.71 -1.25
CA VAL A 88 2.05 8.39 -1.79
C VAL A 88 2.94 7.68 -0.79
N ILE A 89 2.52 6.49 -0.36
CA ILE A 89 3.24 5.62 0.58
C ILE A 89 3.73 4.40 -0.18
N LEU A 90 5.04 4.21 -0.26
CA LEU A 90 5.65 3.04 -0.89
C LEU A 90 5.97 1.97 0.16
N LEU A 91 5.36 0.80 0.03
CA LEU A 91 5.64 -0.36 0.87
C LEU A 91 6.69 -1.25 0.20
N ALA A 92 7.91 -1.16 0.69
CA ALA A 92 8.97 -2.08 0.29
C ALA A 92 8.67 -3.50 0.78
N VAL A 93 8.81 -4.47 -0.12
CA VAL A 93 8.82 -5.90 0.20
C VAL A 93 10.26 -6.37 0.11
N TYR A 94 10.89 -6.64 1.25
CA TYR A 94 12.22 -7.25 1.29
C TYR A 94 12.10 -8.73 0.92
N ARG A 95 12.23 -9.05 -0.36
CA ARG A 95 12.42 -10.43 -0.81
C ARG A 95 13.91 -10.73 -0.79
N ILE A 96 14.40 -11.11 0.38
CA ILE A 96 15.81 -11.49 0.58
C ILE A 96 16.03 -12.83 -0.13
N TYR A 97 16.58 -12.79 -1.33
CA TYR A 97 17.02 -14.00 -2.03
C TYR A 97 18.37 -14.44 -1.45
N TYR A 98 18.36 -15.46 -0.60
CA TYR A 98 19.57 -16.21 -0.30
C TYR A 98 19.96 -17.02 -1.54
N ARG A 99 20.73 -16.42 -2.45
CA ARG A 99 21.49 -17.19 -3.46
C ARG A 99 22.71 -17.76 -2.75
N GLY A 100 22.56 -18.97 -2.21
CA GLY A 100 23.67 -19.75 -1.69
C GLY A 100 24.72 -19.95 -2.78
N ILE A 101 25.90 -19.37 -2.61
CA ILE A 101 27.07 -19.64 -3.45
C ILE A 101 27.62 -21.00 -2.99
N TYR A 102 27.19 -22.08 -3.64
CA TYR A 102 27.87 -23.36 -3.48
C TYR A 102 29.23 -23.28 -4.18
N CYS A 103 30.28 -23.04 -3.40
CA CYS A 103 31.66 -23.14 -3.85
C CYS A 103 31.98 -24.63 -4.04
N ARG A 104 31.94 -25.11 -5.29
CA ARG A 104 32.35 -26.47 -5.63
C ARG A 104 33.89 -26.53 -5.58
N LYS A 105 34.45 -26.87 -4.42
CA LYS A 105 35.87 -27.21 -4.28
C LYS A 105 36.14 -28.50 -5.06
N GLN A 106 36.64 -28.36 -6.29
CA GLN A 106 37.42 -29.42 -6.92
C GLN A 106 38.84 -29.26 -6.41
N PHE A 107 39.22 -30.13 -5.47
CA PHE A 107 40.63 -30.35 -5.16
C PHE A 107 41.14 -31.48 -6.05
N PRO A 108 42.37 -31.36 -6.59
CA PRO A 108 43.03 -32.41 -7.38
C PRO A 108 43.40 -33.64 -6.54
#